data_AF-A0A9R0Z2V2-F1
#
_entry.id   AF-A0A9R0Z2V2-F1
#
_cell.length_a   1.000
_cell.length_b   1.000
_cell.length_c   1.000
_cell.angle_alpha   90.00
_cell.angle_beta   90.00
_cell.angle_gamma   90.00
#
_symmetry.space_group_name_H-M   'P 1'
#
loop_
_entity.id
_entity.type
_entity.pdbx_description
1 polymer ?
#
loop_
_entity_poly.entity_id
_entity_poly.type
_entity_poly.pdbx_seq_one_letter_code
_entity_poly.pdbx_strand_id
1 'polypeptide(L)'
;MRATFPEYVVALATIVGSVLFTIFGGVGIACLPLSLIFSFVRRPKAVITRSQYIKEATELGKKAKELKKAAEALHQEERSGNKGRKWRKNVKAVEKELLLLENDMNALEEMYPQGEKAEATWAFTVLAYIGKLIFGIVGLIVSIAWVAHIIIYLLVDPPLSSFLNEIFIKLDSVWGLLGTAAFAFFCFYLLIAVIAGEMMLGLKLVFITIHPMKWGGTLMNSFLFNVGLILLCSISVIQFCATAFAYYAQATAAQEIFGHTLQSLRGIKYLYKYNVFQYGFVALAILTLFYYALLDGERGNRQEGSSSQINFWFAL
;
A
#
# COMPACT_ATOMS: atom_id res chain seq x y z
N MET A 1 4.10 -38.83 5.21
CA MET A 1 2.65 -38.86 4.94
C MET A 1 2.43 -38.37 3.52
N ARG A 2 1.52 -38.99 2.75
CA ARG A 2 1.10 -38.44 1.45
C ARG A 2 0.12 -37.31 1.75
N ALA A 3 0.46 -36.07 1.38
CA ALA A 3 -0.44 -34.94 1.55
C ALA A 3 -1.72 -35.18 0.74
N THR A 4 -2.88 -34.89 1.32
CA THR A 4 -4.15 -34.96 0.58
C THR A 4 -4.17 -33.86 -0.50
N PHE A 5 -4.94 -34.05 -1.58
CA PHE A 5 -5.02 -33.04 -2.66
C PHE A 5 -5.37 -31.62 -2.16
N PRO A 6 -6.33 -31.45 -1.21
CA PRO A 6 -6.59 -30.14 -0.61
C PRO A 6 -5.38 -29.54 0.14
N GLU A 7 -4.64 -30.35 0.90
CA GLU A 7 -3.41 -29.89 1.59
C GLU A 7 -2.36 -29.39 0.59
N TYR A 8 -2.24 -30.05 -0.57
CA TYR A 8 -1.30 -29.64 -1.61
C TYR A 8 -1.71 -28.30 -2.27
N VAL A 9 -2.99 -28.09 -2.54
CA VAL A 9 -3.51 -26.83 -3.11
C VAL A 9 -3.32 -25.67 -2.13
N VAL A 10 -3.65 -25.88 -0.85
CA VAL A 10 -3.46 -24.88 0.21
C VAL A 10 -1.97 -24.55 0.38
N ALA A 11 -1.11 -25.56 0.36
CA ALA A 11 0.34 -25.38 0.42
C ALA A 11 0.87 -24.53 -0.73
N LEU A 12 0.48 -24.83 -1.97
CA LEU A 12 0.91 -24.08 -3.15
C LEU A 12 0.44 -22.62 -3.07
N ALA A 13 -0.83 -22.39 -2.71
CA ALA A 13 -1.40 -21.06 -2.53
C ALA A 13 -0.65 -20.26 -1.44
N THR A 14 -0.27 -20.92 -0.34
CA THR A 14 0.46 -20.30 0.77
C THR A 14 1.86 -19.87 0.38
N ILE A 15 2.56 -20.62 -0.49
CA ILE A 15 3.89 -20.24 -0.98
C ILE A 15 3.79 -18.99 -1.85
N VAL A 16 2.90 -19.00 -2.84
CA VAL A 16 2.69 -17.85 -3.72
C VAL A 16 2.27 -16.64 -2.88
N GLY A 17 1.36 -16.84 -1.94
CA GLY A 17 0.90 -15.80 -1.03
C GLY A 17 2.00 -15.29 -0.13
N SER A 18 2.93 -16.13 0.33
CA SER A 18 4.03 -15.71 1.20
C SER A 18 5.06 -14.88 0.44
N VAL A 19 5.32 -15.20 -0.82
CA VAL A 19 6.15 -14.36 -1.71
C VAL A 19 5.50 -13.01 -1.91
N LEU A 20 4.21 -12.99 -2.27
CA LEU A 20 3.47 -11.74 -2.49
C LEU A 20 3.33 -10.92 -1.20
N PHE A 21 3.05 -11.57 -0.07
CA PHE A 21 2.97 -10.95 1.26
C PHE A 21 4.30 -10.35 1.69
N THR A 22 5.41 -11.03 1.43
CA THR A 22 6.76 -10.50 1.71
C THR A 22 6.98 -9.19 0.95
N ILE A 23 6.58 -9.14 -0.32
CA ILE A 23 6.75 -7.98 -1.19
C ILE A 23 5.78 -6.84 -0.80
N PHE A 24 4.48 -7.11 -0.84
CA PHE A 24 3.44 -6.11 -0.62
C PHE A 24 3.33 -5.72 0.87
N GLY A 25 3.37 -6.69 1.78
CA GLY A 25 3.35 -6.41 3.22
C GLY A 25 4.62 -5.69 3.67
N GLY A 26 5.80 -6.12 3.20
CA GLY A 26 7.08 -5.48 3.53
C GLY A 26 7.15 -4.02 3.07
N VAL A 27 6.73 -3.72 1.84
CA VAL A 27 6.66 -2.31 1.38
C VAL A 27 5.51 -1.56 2.05
N GLY A 28 4.36 -2.21 2.20
CA GLY A 28 3.14 -1.65 2.76
C GLY A 28 3.27 -1.18 4.20
N ILE A 29 3.98 -1.92 5.04
CA ILE A 29 4.12 -1.60 6.48
C ILE A 29 4.84 -0.26 6.70
N ALA A 30 5.77 0.11 5.82
CA ALA A 30 6.42 1.42 5.86
C ALA A 30 5.61 2.47 5.08
N CYS A 31 5.09 2.10 3.91
CA CYS A 31 4.38 3.02 3.02
C CYS A 31 3.09 3.57 3.63
N LEU A 32 2.28 2.73 4.29
CA LEU A 32 0.98 3.11 4.83
C LEU A 32 1.06 4.29 5.81
N PRO A 33 1.84 4.24 6.91
CA PRO A 33 1.90 5.36 7.84
C PRO A 33 2.57 6.60 7.23
N LEU A 34 3.64 6.41 6.45
CA LEU A 34 4.39 7.52 5.84
C LEU A 34 3.53 8.27 4.82
N SER A 35 2.80 7.55 3.96
CA SER A 35 1.91 8.15 2.96
C SER A 35 0.81 9.01 3.59
N LEU A 36 0.22 8.55 4.70
CA LEU A 36 -0.80 9.30 5.45
C LEU A 36 -0.24 10.57 6.10
N ILE A 37 0.94 10.48 6.72
CA ILE A 37 1.63 11.63 7.32
C ILE A 37 1.99 12.66 6.23
N PHE A 38 2.58 12.21 5.12
CA PHE A 38 2.93 13.12 4.02
C PHE A 38 1.72 13.76 3.36
N SER A 39 0.59 13.06 3.28
CA SER A 39 -0.66 13.65 2.79
C SER A 39 -1.10 14.84 3.66
N PHE A 40 -0.89 14.78 4.98
CA PHE A 40 -1.16 15.92 5.86
C PHE A 40 -0.13 17.03 5.73
N VAL A 41 1.17 16.70 5.71
CA VAL A 41 2.26 17.71 5.64
C VAL A 41 2.18 18.51 4.35
N ARG A 42 1.87 17.85 3.23
CA ARG A 42 1.81 18.43 1.88
C ARG A 42 0.44 18.99 1.51
N ARG A 43 -0.51 19.04 2.46
CA ARG A 43 -1.86 19.53 2.20
C ARG A 43 -1.84 20.99 1.69
N PRO A 44 -2.77 21.37 0.81
CA PRO A 44 -2.97 22.77 0.47
C PRO A 44 -3.42 23.57 1.70
N LYS A 45 -2.74 24.68 1.99
CA LYS A 45 -2.97 25.49 3.20
C LYS A 45 -3.94 26.67 2.99
N ALA A 46 -4.31 26.97 1.75
CA ALA A 46 -5.16 28.12 1.42
C ALA A 46 -6.19 27.78 0.34
N VAL A 47 -7.40 28.32 0.51
CA VAL A 47 -8.45 28.30 -0.52
C VAL A 47 -8.05 29.28 -1.62
N ILE A 48 -8.06 28.81 -2.86
CA ILE A 48 -7.69 29.62 -4.03
C ILE A 48 -8.82 30.60 -4.37
N THR A 49 -8.49 31.81 -4.81
CA THR A 49 -9.49 32.77 -5.28
C THR A 49 -10.10 32.35 -6.63
N ARG A 50 -11.34 32.77 -6.92
CA ARG A 50 -12.01 32.41 -8.19
C ARG A 50 -11.18 32.76 -9.44
N SER A 51 -10.47 33.89 -9.42
CA SER A 51 -9.63 34.33 -10.54
C SER A 51 -8.41 33.42 -10.75
N GLN A 52 -7.77 32.98 -9.67
CA GLN A 52 -6.67 32.01 -9.71
C GLN A 52 -7.17 30.63 -10.18
N TYR A 53 -8.32 30.16 -9.68
CA TYR A 53 -8.94 28.92 -10.14
C TYR A 53 -9.21 28.96 -11.65
N ILE A 54 -9.82 30.03 -12.17
CA ILE A 54 -10.08 30.17 -13.60
C ILE A 54 -8.78 30.15 -14.41
N LYS A 55 -7.73 30.82 -13.92
CA LYS A 55 -6.43 30.84 -14.60
C LYS A 55 -5.81 29.44 -14.67
N GLU A 56 -5.72 28.74 -13.54
CA GLU A 56 -5.13 27.40 -13.45
C GLU A 56 -5.97 26.36 -14.20
N ALA A 57 -7.29 26.39 -14.07
CA ALA A 57 -8.20 25.54 -14.84
C ALA A 57 -8.04 25.76 -16.36
N THR A 58 -7.79 27.01 -16.78
CA THR A 58 -7.52 27.32 -18.19
C THR A 58 -6.17 26.75 -18.64
N GLU A 59 -5.13 26.80 -17.81
CA GLU A 59 -3.82 26.22 -18.10
C GLU A 59 -3.88 24.69 -18.16
N LEU A 60 -4.57 24.04 -17.21
CA LEU A 60 -4.83 22.60 -17.24
C LEU A 60 -5.66 22.21 -18.47
N GLY A 61 -6.66 23.01 -18.85
CA GLY A 61 -7.44 22.81 -20.07
C GLY A 61 -6.60 22.87 -21.35
N LYS A 62 -5.59 23.74 -21.41
CA LYS A 62 -4.62 23.77 -22.52
C LYS A 62 -3.78 22.50 -22.57
N LYS A 63 -3.21 22.07 -21.43
CA LYS A 63 -2.45 20.81 -21.32
C LYS A 63 -3.31 19.60 -21.72
N ALA A 64 -4.56 19.54 -21.25
CA ALA A 64 -5.51 18.50 -21.61
C ALA A 64 -5.75 18.42 -23.11
N LYS A 65 -5.85 19.57 -23.79
CA LYS A 65 -6.04 19.65 -25.24
C LYS A 65 -4.81 19.17 -26.01
N GLU A 66 -3.61 19.48 -25.53
CA GLU A 66 -2.35 19.00 -26.12
C GLU A 66 -2.21 17.48 -25.94
N LEU A 67 -2.48 16.97 -24.73
CA LEU A 67 -2.49 15.54 -24.43
C LEU A 67 -3.51 14.78 -25.27
N LYS A 68 -4.72 15.34 -25.46
CA LYS A 68 -5.74 14.77 -26.33
C LYS A 68 -5.24 14.65 -27.77
N LYS A 69 -4.59 15.69 -28.31
CA LYS A 69 -4.00 15.64 -29.66
C LYS A 69 -2.90 14.59 -29.76
N ALA A 70 -2.03 14.47 -28.76
CA ALA A 70 -0.98 13.46 -28.72
C ALA A 70 -1.57 12.04 -28.67
N ALA A 71 -2.63 11.82 -27.89
CA ALA A 71 -3.36 10.56 -27.84
C ALA A 71 -4.04 10.23 -29.18
N GLU A 72 -4.69 11.21 -29.82
CA GLU A 72 -5.31 11.04 -31.14
C GLU A 72 -4.28 10.71 -32.24
N ALA A 73 -3.11 11.33 -32.22
CA ALA A 73 -2.01 11.01 -33.14
C ALA A 73 -1.52 9.56 -32.95
N LEU A 74 -1.35 9.11 -31.70
CA LEU A 74 -0.98 7.72 -31.39
C LEU A 74 -2.07 6.72 -31.79
N HIS A 75 -3.36 7.10 -31.69
CA HIS A 75 -4.47 6.29 -32.15
C HIS A 75 -4.50 6.14 -33.68
N GLN A 76 -4.13 7.21 -34.41
CA GLN A 76 -3.96 7.14 -35.86
C GLN A 76 -2.76 6.28 -36.25
N GLU A 77 -1.64 6.39 -35.53
CA GLU A 77 -0.48 5.49 -35.69
C GLU A 77 -0.87 4.03 -35.44
N GLU A 78 -1.74 3.76 -34.46
CA GLU A 78 -2.25 2.42 -34.18
C GLU A 78 -3.04 1.85 -35.38
N ARG A 79 -3.94 2.66 -35.97
CA ARG A 79 -4.73 2.29 -37.15
C ARG A 79 -3.87 2.07 -38.39
N SER A 80 -2.74 2.78 -38.50
CA SER A 80 -1.77 2.59 -39.59
C SER A 80 -0.93 1.31 -39.45
N GLY A 81 -1.11 0.54 -38.37
CA GLY A 81 -0.48 -0.77 -38.15
C GLY A 81 0.89 -0.73 -37.46
N ASN A 82 1.42 0.45 -37.11
CA ASN A 82 2.76 0.58 -36.54
C ASN A 82 2.79 0.38 -35.01
N LYS A 83 2.49 -0.85 -34.54
CA LYS A 83 2.46 -1.22 -33.11
C LYS A 83 3.85 -1.55 -32.51
N GLY A 84 4.89 -0.85 -32.97
CA GLY A 84 6.28 -1.07 -32.58
C GLY A 84 6.61 -0.69 -31.13
N ARG A 85 7.87 -0.90 -30.72
CA ARG A 85 8.38 -0.58 -29.38
C ARG A 85 8.31 0.93 -29.06
N LYS A 86 8.49 1.79 -30.08
CA LYS A 86 8.39 3.26 -29.96
C LYS A 86 6.96 3.70 -29.63
N TRP A 87 5.96 3.16 -30.32
CA TRP A 87 4.55 3.41 -30.05
C TRP A 87 4.18 3.06 -28.61
N ARG A 88 4.54 1.86 -28.15
CA ARG A 88 4.29 1.43 -26.75
C ARG A 88 4.95 2.34 -25.70
N LYS A 89 6.08 2.96 -26.03
CA LYS A 89 6.76 3.93 -25.14
C LYS A 89 6.00 5.26 -25.10
N ASN A 90 5.56 5.74 -26.26
CA ASN A 90 4.80 6.99 -26.38
C ASN A 90 3.42 6.89 -25.72
N VAL A 91 2.72 5.77 -25.89
CA VAL A 91 1.44 5.51 -25.21
C VAL A 91 1.60 5.58 -23.70
N LYS A 92 2.63 4.92 -23.15
CA LYS A 92 2.91 4.98 -21.70
C LYS A 92 3.30 6.38 -21.22
N ALA A 93 3.95 7.19 -22.05
CA ALA A 93 4.28 8.57 -21.71
C ALA A 93 3.01 9.43 -21.62
N VAL A 94 2.12 9.31 -22.61
CA VAL A 94 0.82 9.98 -22.62
C VAL A 94 -0.07 9.52 -21.47
N GLU A 95 -0.13 8.22 -21.19
CA GLU A 95 -0.85 7.68 -20.02
C GLU A 95 -0.32 8.27 -18.70
N LYS A 96 1.00 8.37 -18.56
CA LYS A 96 1.63 8.96 -17.37
C LYS A 96 1.26 10.44 -17.24
N GLU A 97 1.38 11.21 -18.31
CA GLU A 97 1.05 12.64 -18.30
C GLU A 97 -0.44 12.90 -18.05
N LEU A 98 -1.33 12.05 -18.60
CA LEU A 98 -2.76 12.10 -18.30
C LEU A 98 -3.02 11.85 -16.81
N LEU A 99 -2.35 10.85 -16.22
CA LEU A 99 -2.46 10.58 -14.79
C LEU A 99 -1.99 11.76 -13.94
N LEU A 100 -0.92 12.45 -14.35
CA LEU A 100 -0.47 13.66 -13.64
C LEU A 100 -1.51 14.78 -13.76
N LEU A 101 -2.06 15.00 -14.96
CA LEU A 101 -3.07 16.01 -15.22
C LEU A 101 -4.36 15.78 -14.42
N GLU A 102 -4.81 14.52 -14.33
CA GLU A 102 -5.97 14.13 -13.52
C GLU A 102 -5.74 14.44 -12.04
N ASN A 103 -4.55 14.14 -11.53
CA ASN A 103 -4.18 14.43 -10.14
C ASN A 103 -4.10 15.94 -9.87
N ASP A 104 -3.56 16.73 -10.82
CA ASP A 104 -3.54 18.19 -10.74
C ASP A 104 -4.96 18.77 -10.75
N MET A 105 -5.86 18.21 -11.57
CA MET A 105 -7.28 18.60 -11.62
C MET A 105 -7.99 18.30 -10.30
N ASN A 106 -7.82 17.09 -9.75
CA ASN A 106 -8.41 16.70 -8.46
C ASN A 106 -7.93 17.62 -7.32
N ALA A 107 -6.64 17.96 -7.30
CA ALA A 107 -6.10 18.90 -6.32
C ALA A 107 -6.69 20.31 -6.48
N LEU A 108 -6.94 20.76 -7.72
CA LEU A 108 -7.53 22.06 -8.00
C LEU A 108 -9.00 22.11 -7.56
N GLU A 109 -9.75 21.03 -7.78
CA GLU A 109 -11.12 20.88 -7.29
C GLU A 109 -11.19 20.84 -5.76
N GLU A 110 -10.25 20.17 -5.10
CA GLU A 110 -10.19 20.12 -3.64
C GLU A 110 -9.89 21.50 -3.02
N MET A 111 -9.08 22.33 -3.69
CA MET A 111 -8.77 23.71 -3.27
C MET A 111 -9.87 24.74 -3.57
N TYR A 112 -10.85 24.39 -4.40
CA TYR A 112 -11.98 25.27 -4.73
C TYR A 112 -13.29 24.48 -4.72
N PRO A 113 -13.85 24.14 -3.53
CA PRO A 113 -15.09 23.40 -3.44
C PRO A 113 -16.24 24.21 -4.06
N GLN A 114 -16.77 23.72 -5.18
CA GLN A 114 -17.88 24.35 -5.89
C GLN A 114 -19.23 23.90 -5.28
N GLY A 115 -20.12 24.84 -4.95
CA GLY A 115 -21.50 24.55 -4.52
C GLY A 115 -21.99 25.40 -3.34
N GLU A 116 -23.28 25.25 -2.98
CA GLU A 116 -23.94 26.02 -1.90
C GLU A 116 -23.36 25.76 -0.50
N LYS A 117 -22.58 24.69 -0.31
CA LYS A 117 -21.99 24.27 0.98
C LYS A 117 -20.45 24.30 0.98
N ALA A 118 -19.84 25.22 0.24
CA ALA A 118 -18.39 25.29 0.06
C ALA A 118 -17.59 25.29 1.38
N GLU A 119 -18.05 26.03 2.40
CA GLU A 119 -17.40 26.09 3.71
C GLU A 119 -17.46 24.75 4.47
N ALA A 120 -18.59 24.06 4.40
CA ALA A 120 -18.74 22.74 5.04
C ALA A 120 -17.87 21.70 4.34
N THR A 121 -17.85 21.69 3.01
CA THR A 121 -16.99 20.79 2.22
C THR A 121 -15.51 21.01 2.55
N TRP A 122 -15.08 22.27 2.67
CA TRP A 122 -13.72 22.60 3.08
C TRP A 122 -13.41 22.16 4.53
N ALA A 123 -14.36 22.32 5.45
CA ALA A 123 -14.19 21.83 6.82
C ALA A 123 -14.00 20.30 6.84
N PHE A 124 -14.78 19.55 6.05
CA PHE A 124 -14.62 18.10 5.94
C PHE A 124 -13.30 17.68 5.31
N THR A 125 -12.78 18.39 4.30
CA THR A 125 -11.46 18.07 3.71
C THR A 125 -10.36 18.31 4.72
N VAL A 126 -10.38 19.41 5.46
CA VAL A 126 -9.42 19.70 6.55
C VAL A 126 -9.50 18.63 7.65
N LEU A 127 -10.70 18.25 8.08
CA LEU A 127 -10.88 17.16 9.05
C LEU A 127 -10.35 15.83 8.52
N ALA A 128 -10.55 15.52 7.24
CA ALA A 128 -10.00 14.32 6.62
C ALA A 128 -8.46 14.32 6.65
N TYR A 129 -7.81 15.46 6.38
CA TYR A 129 -6.36 15.59 6.51
C TYR A 129 -5.87 15.38 7.95
N ILE A 130 -6.56 15.94 8.95
CA ILE A 130 -6.23 15.71 10.36
C ILE A 130 -6.42 14.22 10.73
N GLY A 131 -7.50 13.61 10.26
CA GLY A 131 -7.73 12.16 10.41
C GLY A 131 -6.58 11.35 9.83
N LYS A 132 -6.13 11.67 8.61
CA LYS A 132 -4.96 11.02 7.98
C LYS A 132 -3.71 11.15 8.86
N LEU A 133 -3.46 12.30 9.49
CA LEU A 133 -2.32 12.44 10.41
C LEU A 133 -2.44 11.52 11.62
N ILE A 134 -3.60 11.49 12.27
CA ILE A 134 -3.83 10.65 13.46
C ILE A 134 -3.64 9.18 13.10
N PHE A 135 -4.28 8.71 12.03
CA PHE A 135 -4.12 7.33 11.54
C PHE A 135 -2.69 7.05 11.08
N GLY A 136 -1.99 8.02 10.53
CA GLY A 136 -0.59 7.92 10.15
C GLY A 136 0.34 7.72 11.35
N ILE A 137 0.15 8.49 12.43
CA ILE A 137 0.92 8.35 13.69
C ILE A 137 0.62 7.02 14.36
N VAL A 138 -0.66 6.65 14.51
CA VAL A 138 -1.06 5.36 15.08
C VAL A 138 -0.49 4.23 14.24
N GLY A 139 -0.62 4.31 12.91
CA GLY A 139 -0.06 3.35 11.98
C GLY A 139 1.45 3.23 12.11
N LEU A 140 2.18 4.34 12.32
CA LEU A 140 3.63 4.32 12.48
C LEU A 140 4.03 3.54 13.75
N ILE A 141 3.33 3.77 14.86
CA ILE A 141 3.55 3.05 16.12
C ILE A 141 3.31 1.55 15.92
N VAL A 142 2.20 1.19 15.25
CA VAL A 142 1.85 -0.22 14.98
C VAL A 142 2.84 -0.88 14.04
N SER A 143 3.32 -0.18 13.00
CA SER A 143 4.37 -0.66 12.10
C SER A 143 5.68 -0.93 12.84
N ILE A 144 6.11 0.00 13.70
CA ILE A 144 7.32 -0.17 14.51
C ILE A 144 7.15 -1.38 15.45
N ALA A 145 6.00 -1.51 16.10
CA ALA A 145 5.70 -2.64 16.98
C ALA A 145 5.74 -3.98 16.22
N TRP A 146 5.18 -4.04 15.00
CA TRP A 146 5.24 -5.22 14.15
C TRP A 146 6.68 -5.55 13.73
N VAL A 147 7.45 -4.59 13.22
CA VAL A 147 8.85 -4.82 12.82
C VAL A 147 9.69 -5.28 14.00
N ALA A 148 9.53 -4.65 15.16
CA ALA A 148 10.19 -5.06 16.40
C ALA A 148 9.81 -6.49 16.80
N HIS A 149 8.51 -6.83 16.76
CA HIS A 149 8.03 -8.17 17.05
C HIS A 149 8.64 -9.23 16.13
N ILE A 150 8.71 -8.94 14.83
CA ILE A 150 9.33 -9.85 13.85
C ILE A 150 10.81 -10.07 14.19
N ILE A 151 11.56 -9.01 14.49
CA ILE A 151 12.99 -9.11 14.79
C ILE A 151 13.22 -9.89 16.09
N ILE A 152 12.48 -9.58 17.15
CA ILE A 152 12.72 -10.12 18.50
C ILE A 152 12.20 -11.56 18.65
N TYR A 153 11.04 -11.86 18.07
CA TYR A 153 10.33 -13.13 18.28
C TYR A 153 10.50 -14.13 17.14
N LEU A 154 10.59 -13.68 15.88
CA LEU A 154 10.64 -14.57 14.71
C LEU A 154 12.04 -14.76 14.12
N LEU A 155 12.94 -13.76 14.19
CA LEU A 155 14.26 -13.85 13.54
C LEU A 155 15.37 -14.42 14.43
N VAL A 156 15.24 -14.32 15.76
CA VAL A 156 16.26 -14.79 16.71
C VAL A 156 15.82 -16.10 17.33
N ASP A 157 16.64 -17.15 17.18
CA ASP A 157 16.46 -18.46 17.82
C ASP A 157 17.56 -18.67 18.88
N PRO A 158 17.24 -18.81 20.18
CA PRO A 158 15.91 -18.72 20.82
C PRO A 158 15.36 -17.28 20.89
N PRO A 159 14.02 -17.08 20.96
CA PRO A 159 13.42 -15.76 20.94
C PRO A 159 13.84 -14.94 22.17
N LEU A 160 14.24 -13.68 21.93
CA LEU A 160 14.72 -12.78 22.99
C LEU A 160 13.61 -12.40 23.98
N SER A 161 12.37 -12.25 23.47
CA SER A 161 11.17 -11.97 24.26
C SER A 161 9.93 -12.30 23.44
N SER A 162 8.86 -12.70 24.12
CA SER A 162 7.54 -12.91 23.50
C SER A 162 6.82 -11.60 23.14
N PHE A 163 7.34 -10.44 23.56
CA PHE A 163 6.89 -9.05 23.29
C PHE A 163 5.37 -8.89 23.13
N LEU A 164 4.85 -8.79 21.90
CA LEU A 164 3.42 -8.57 21.64
C LEU A 164 2.55 -9.71 22.17
N ASN A 165 3.03 -10.96 22.17
CA ASN A 165 2.28 -12.08 22.75
C ASN A 165 2.02 -11.86 24.25
N GLU A 166 3.03 -11.39 25.00
CA GLU A 166 2.88 -11.14 26.43
C GLU A 166 1.92 -9.98 26.69
N ILE A 167 1.96 -8.94 25.84
CA ILE A 167 1.00 -7.83 25.89
C ILE A 167 -0.42 -8.36 25.70
N PHE A 168 -0.68 -9.18 24.67
CA PHE A 168 -2.02 -9.71 24.41
C PHE A 168 -2.53 -10.61 25.54
N ILE A 169 -1.69 -11.46 26.12
CA ILE A 169 -2.04 -12.28 27.28
C ILE A 169 -2.40 -11.40 28.48
N LYS A 170 -1.64 -10.32 28.73
CA LYS A 170 -1.96 -9.37 29.80
C LYS A 170 -3.29 -8.66 29.57
N LEU A 171 -3.59 -8.22 28.33
CA LEU A 171 -4.89 -7.63 28.02
C LEU A 171 -6.03 -8.64 28.21
N ASP A 172 -5.83 -9.89 27.81
CA ASP A 172 -6.80 -10.98 27.96
C ASP A 172 -7.12 -11.24 29.44
N SER A 173 -6.11 -11.15 30.31
CA SER A 173 -6.28 -11.33 31.76
C SER A 173 -7.12 -10.23 32.43
N VAL A 174 -7.15 -9.01 31.87
CA VAL A 174 -7.99 -7.91 32.36
C VAL A 174 -9.43 -8.10 31.89
N TRP A 175 -9.60 -8.40 30.60
CA TRP A 175 -10.89 -8.74 30.00
C TRP A 175 -10.63 -9.53 28.72
N GLY A 176 -11.13 -10.77 28.63
CA GLY A 176 -10.82 -11.68 27.51
C GLY A 176 -11.19 -11.14 26.11
N LEU A 177 -12.05 -10.13 26.03
CA LEU A 177 -12.35 -9.46 24.75
C LEU A 177 -11.23 -8.50 24.30
N LEU A 178 -10.46 -7.93 25.24
CA LEU A 178 -9.41 -6.94 24.91
C LEU A 178 -8.21 -7.58 24.23
N GLY A 179 -7.78 -8.75 24.69
CA GLY A 179 -6.70 -9.50 24.04
C GLY A 179 -7.05 -9.85 22.60
N THR A 180 -8.24 -10.42 22.40
CA THR A 180 -8.73 -10.85 21.08
C THR A 180 -8.97 -9.66 20.14
N ALA A 181 -9.52 -8.54 20.64
CA ALA A 181 -9.69 -7.32 19.86
C ALA A 181 -8.35 -6.68 19.46
N ALA A 182 -7.36 -6.66 20.35
CA ALA A 182 -6.02 -6.16 20.05
C ALA A 182 -5.32 -7.04 19.00
N PHE A 183 -5.42 -8.36 19.14
CA PHE A 183 -4.91 -9.29 18.13
C PHE A 183 -5.57 -9.07 16.76
N ALA A 184 -6.89 -8.92 16.72
CA ALA A 184 -7.61 -8.63 15.48
C ALA A 184 -7.15 -7.31 14.84
N PHE A 185 -6.96 -6.25 15.65
CA PHE A 185 -6.46 -4.97 15.18
C PHE A 185 -5.09 -5.10 14.49
N PHE A 186 -4.14 -5.83 15.09
CA PHE A 186 -2.81 -6.05 14.50
C PHE A 186 -2.89 -6.89 13.20
N CYS A 187 -3.75 -7.89 13.14
CA CYS A 187 -3.99 -8.70 11.93
C CYS A 187 -4.59 -7.87 10.78
N PHE A 188 -5.65 -7.09 11.07
CA PHE A 188 -6.26 -6.21 10.08
C PHE A 188 -5.28 -5.14 9.62
N TYR A 189 -4.45 -4.62 10.52
CA TYR A 189 -3.41 -3.66 10.16
C TYR A 189 -2.46 -4.22 9.09
N LEU A 190 -1.98 -5.46 9.24
CA LEU A 190 -1.14 -6.10 8.21
C LEU A 190 -1.88 -6.27 6.89
N LEU A 191 -3.18 -6.61 6.91
CA LEU A 191 -3.95 -6.73 5.69
C LEU A 191 -4.07 -5.38 4.97
N ILE A 192 -4.36 -4.30 5.69
CA ILE A 192 -4.42 -2.95 5.12
C ILE A 192 -3.02 -2.52 4.62
N ALA A 193 -1.95 -2.89 5.33
CA ALA A 193 -0.58 -2.66 4.86
C ALA A 193 -0.32 -3.37 3.53
N VAL A 194 -0.72 -4.64 3.38
CA VAL A 194 -0.61 -5.38 2.10
C VAL A 194 -1.35 -4.67 0.98
N ILE A 195 -2.58 -4.20 1.23
CA ILE A 195 -3.36 -3.43 0.24
C ILE A 195 -2.62 -2.14 -0.14
N ALA A 196 -2.09 -1.40 0.83
CA ALA A 196 -1.30 -0.20 0.57
C ALA A 196 -0.01 -0.48 -0.21
N GLY A 197 0.67 -1.60 0.08
CA GLY A 197 1.86 -2.02 -0.63
C GLY A 197 1.57 -2.44 -2.07
N GLU A 198 0.48 -3.15 -2.31
CA GLU A 198 0.01 -3.49 -3.66
C GLU A 198 -0.29 -2.22 -4.47
N MET A 199 -1.04 -1.27 -3.90
CA MET A 199 -1.36 0.01 -4.54
C MET A 199 -0.11 0.84 -4.85
N MET A 200 0.86 0.89 -3.94
CA MET A 200 2.10 1.65 -4.12
C MET A 200 3.02 1.04 -5.18
N LEU A 201 3.20 -0.28 -5.11
CA LEU A 201 4.19 -0.96 -5.95
C LEU A 201 3.71 -1.11 -7.40
N GLY A 202 2.39 -1.18 -7.64
CA GLY A 202 1.80 -1.18 -8.98
C GLY A 202 2.56 -2.07 -9.97
N LEU A 203 3.01 -3.24 -9.50
CA LEU A 203 4.11 -3.96 -10.15
C LEU A 203 3.67 -4.51 -11.50
N LYS A 204 4.53 -4.31 -12.50
CA LYS A 204 4.64 -5.24 -13.62
C LYS A 204 5.37 -6.49 -13.15
N LEU A 205 4.67 -7.32 -12.38
CA LEU A 205 5.18 -8.62 -11.99
C LEU A 205 5.22 -9.52 -13.23
N VAL A 206 6.40 -9.59 -13.87
CA VAL A 206 6.90 -10.44 -14.99
C VAL A 206 5.97 -10.69 -16.19
N PHE A 207 4.68 -10.94 -16.02
CA PHE A 207 3.68 -11.22 -17.06
C PHE A 207 2.37 -10.41 -16.95
N ILE A 208 2.08 -9.72 -15.83
CA ILE A 208 0.82 -9.00 -15.64
C ILE A 208 1.07 -7.52 -15.34
N THR A 209 0.39 -6.64 -16.06
CA THR A 209 0.43 -5.20 -15.80
C THR A 209 -0.64 -4.89 -14.76
N ILE A 210 -0.24 -4.77 -13.50
CA ILE A 210 -1.13 -4.32 -12.45
C ILE A 210 -1.36 -2.82 -12.65
N HIS A 211 -2.60 -2.45 -12.96
CA HIS A 211 -2.99 -1.04 -12.94
C HIS A 211 -3.18 -0.62 -11.48
N PRO A 212 -2.56 0.50 -11.05
CA PRO A 212 -2.74 1.00 -9.69
C PRO A 212 -4.23 1.23 -9.44
N MET A 213 -4.72 0.77 -8.29
CA MET A 213 -6.11 0.96 -7.94
C MET A 213 -6.37 2.44 -7.61
N LYS A 214 -7.25 3.07 -8.38
CA LYS A 214 -7.84 4.38 -8.09
C LYS A 214 -9.29 4.21 -7.67
N TRP A 215 -9.68 4.90 -6.61
CA TRP A 215 -11.07 4.94 -6.19
C TRP A 215 -11.95 5.52 -7.33
N GLY A 216 -12.99 4.80 -7.73
CA GLY A 216 -13.94 5.25 -8.77
C GLY A 216 -13.42 5.31 -10.21
N GLY A 217 -12.12 5.05 -10.45
CA GLY A 217 -11.47 5.16 -11.76
C GLY A 217 -10.91 3.83 -12.32
N THR A 218 -11.00 2.73 -11.56
CA THR A 218 -10.46 1.43 -11.99
C THR A 218 -11.44 0.64 -12.84
N LEU A 219 -10.96 0.11 -13.96
CA LEU A 219 -11.68 -0.88 -14.75
C LEU A 219 -12.00 -2.12 -13.90
N MET A 220 -13.23 -2.64 -14.01
CA MET A 220 -13.71 -3.79 -13.21
C MET A 220 -12.78 -5.01 -13.29
N ASN A 221 -12.24 -5.31 -14.48
CA ASN A 221 -11.31 -6.44 -14.64
C ASN A 221 -9.98 -6.23 -13.89
N SER A 222 -9.45 -5.00 -13.89
CA SER A 222 -8.23 -4.67 -13.14
C SER A 222 -8.49 -4.67 -11.64
N PHE A 223 -9.67 -4.23 -11.21
CA PHE A 223 -10.09 -4.30 -9.82
C PHE A 223 -10.19 -5.75 -9.33
N LEU A 224 -10.89 -6.62 -10.05
CA LEU A 224 -11.01 -8.05 -9.71
C LEU A 224 -9.65 -8.76 -9.64
N PHE A 225 -8.72 -8.40 -10.53
CA PHE A 225 -7.37 -8.95 -10.49
C PHE A 225 -6.62 -8.59 -9.20
N ASN A 226 -6.61 -7.30 -8.82
CA ASN A 226 -5.98 -6.85 -7.57
C ASN A 226 -6.66 -7.50 -6.34
N VAL A 227 -7.99 -7.54 -6.31
CA VAL A 227 -8.73 -8.23 -5.24
C VAL A 227 -8.31 -9.70 -5.14
N GLY A 228 -8.13 -10.39 -6.26
CA GLY A 228 -7.61 -11.76 -6.29
C GLY A 228 -6.22 -11.89 -5.67
N LEU A 229 -5.32 -10.93 -5.93
CA LEU A 229 -3.99 -10.91 -5.31
C LEU A 229 -4.06 -10.66 -3.80
N ILE A 230 -4.90 -9.74 -3.33
CA ILE A 230 -5.13 -9.47 -1.91
C ILE A 230 -5.66 -10.72 -1.21
N LEU A 231 -6.65 -11.39 -1.80
CA LEU A 231 -7.22 -12.62 -1.25
C LEU A 231 -6.16 -13.73 -1.14
N LEU A 232 -5.29 -13.87 -2.15
CA LEU A 232 -4.18 -14.81 -2.10
C LEU A 232 -3.20 -14.46 -0.96
N CYS A 233 -2.88 -13.18 -0.77
CA CYS A 233 -2.04 -12.70 0.33
C CYS A 233 -2.69 -12.92 1.70
N SER A 234 -4.02 -12.81 1.81
CA SER A 234 -4.73 -12.93 3.09
C SER A 234 -4.50 -14.28 3.79
N ILE A 235 -4.39 -15.36 3.01
CA ILE A 235 -4.06 -16.70 3.53
C ILE A 235 -2.68 -16.68 4.20
N SER A 236 -1.72 -16.01 3.58
CA SER A 236 -0.35 -15.90 4.11
C SER A 236 -0.25 -14.94 5.28
N VAL A 237 -1.06 -13.86 5.30
CA VAL A 237 -1.20 -13.00 6.49
C VAL A 237 -1.68 -13.80 7.69
N ILE A 238 -2.71 -14.65 7.52
CA ILE A 238 -3.22 -15.50 8.61
C ILE A 238 -2.16 -16.49 9.08
N GLN A 239 -1.47 -17.16 8.16
CA GLN A 239 -0.38 -18.09 8.49
C GLN A 239 0.77 -17.38 9.23
N PHE A 240 1.14 -16.19 8.77
CA PHE A 240 2.15 -15.36 9.40
C PHE A 240 1.75 -14.94 10.81
N CYS A 241 0.51 -14.48 11.01
CA CYS A 241 -0.02 -14.12 12.32
C CYS A 241 -0.10 -15.32 13.27
N ALA A 242 -0.52 -16.49 12.79
CA ALA A 242 -0.54 -17.73 13.59
C ALA A 242 0.88 -18.09 14.08
N THR A 243 1.89 -17.93 13.22
CA THR A 243 3.28 -18.18 13.57
C THR A 243 3.85 -17.10 14.51
N ALA A 244 3.62 -15.82 14.20
CA ALA A 244 4.08 -14.66 14.98
C ALA A 244 3.46 -14.60 16.38
N PHE A 245 2.24 -15.09 16.53
CA PHE A 245 1.50 -15.09 17.78
C PHE A 245 1.25 -16.50 18.33
N ALA A 246 2.12 -17.45 18.01
CA ALA A 246 1.96 -18.85 18.39
C ALA A 246 1.78 -19.07 19.91
N TYR A 247 2.36 -18.20 20.74
CA TYR A 247 2.24 -18.26 22.20
C TYR A 247 0.88 -17.75 22.69
N TYR A 248 0.37 -16.66 22.11
CA TYR A 248 -0.96 -16.14 22.45
C TYR A 248 -2.10 -16.97 21.85
N ALA A 249 -1.98 -17.37 20.58
CA ALA A 249 -2.99 -18.12 19.83
C ALA A 249 -2.85 -19.64 19.98
N GLN A 250 -2.19 -20.11 21.05
CA GLN A 250 -2.01 -21.53 21.32
C GLN A 250 -3.39 -22.22 21.44
N ALA A 251 -3.50 -23.45 20.92
CA ALA A 251 -4.73 -24.23 20.91
C ALA A 251 -5.92 -23.59 20.16
N THR A 252 -5.65 -22.65 19.25
CA THR A 252 -6.67 -22.21 18.28
C THR A 252 -6.64 -23.05 17.01
N ALA A 253 -7.79 -23.22 16.37
CA ALA A 253 -7.91 -23.95 15.11
C ALA A 253 -6.98 -23.38 14.01
N ALA A 254 -6.76 -22.06 14.00
CA ALA A 254 -5.81 -21.43 13.08
C ALA A 254 -4.37 -21.95 13.30
N GLN A 255 -3.94 -22.08 14.55
CA GLN A 255 -2.62 -22.61 14.87
C GLN A 255 -2.49 -24.10 14.54
N GLU A 256 -3.54 -24.89 14.77
CA GLU A 256 -3.55 -26.32 14.41
C GLU A 256 -3.47 -26.52 12.89
N ILE A 257 -4.24 -25.74 12.12
CA ILE A 257 -4.25 -25.82 10.66
C ILE A 257 -2.90 -25.35 10.09
N PHE A 258 -2.46 -24.14 10.40
CA PHE A 258 -1.29 -23.55 9.76
C PHE A 258 0.05 -24.02 10.36
N GLY A 259 0.08 -24.43 11.63
CA GLY A 259 1.29 -24.92 12.29
C GLY A 259 1.75 -26.30 11.79
N HIS A 260 0.81 -27.20 11.50
CA HIS A 260 1.12 -28.56 11.04
C HIS A 260 1.28 -28.69 9.52
N THR A 261 0.54 -27.91 8.72
CA THR A 261 0.63 -27.97 7.25
C THR A 261 2.03 -27.60 6.73
N LEU A 262 2.76 -26.72 7.43
CA LEU A 262 4.13 -26.33 7.08
C LEU A 262 5.16 -27.47 7.16
N GLN A 263 5.02 -28.37 8.13
CA GLN A 263 6.00 -29.44 8.39
C GLN A 263 5.87 -30.61 7.41
N SER A 264 4.73 -30.73 6.73
CA SER A 264 4.40 -31.82 5.81
C SER A 264 5.04 -31.67 4.41
N LEU A 265 5.50 -30.48 4.03
CA LEU A 265 5.91 -30.16 2.66
C LEU A 265 7.41 -30.37 2.42
N ARG A 266 7.75 -31.37 1.58
CA ARG A 266 9.13 -31.64 1.13
C ARG A 266 9.67 -30.48 0.27
N GLY A 267 10.84 -29.93 0.63
CA GLY A 267 11.54 -28.86 -0.10
C GLY A 267 11.22 -27.44 0.40
N ILE A 268 9.95 -27.11 0.60
CA ILE A 268 9.49 -25.79 1.06
C ILE A 268 9.81 -25.54 2.54
N LYS A 269 9.92 -26.61 3.33
CA LYS A 269 10.35 -26.57 4.74
C LYS A 269 11.61 -25.71 4.94
N TYR A 270 12.53 -25.70 4.00
CA TYR A 270 13.78 -24.92 4.14
C TYR A 270 13.55 -23.40 4.06
N LEU A 271 12.64 -22.92 3.19
CA LEU A 271 12.34 -21.49 3.08
C LEU A 271 11.76 -20.93 4.38
N TYR A 272 10.90 -21.70 5.04
CA TYR A 272 10.33 -21.32 6.33
C TYR A 272 11.27 -21.62 7.51
N LYS A 273 12.08 -22.68 7.45
CA LYS A 273 13.08 -22.99 8.49
C LYS A 273 14.15 -21.88 8.58
N TYR A 274 14.55 -21.30 7.46
CA TYR A 274 15.52 -20.21 7.44
C TYR A 274 14.87 -18.82 7.54
N ASN A 275 13.57 -18.74 7.83
CA ASN A 275 12.83 -17.48 7.97
C ASN A 275 13.03 -16.51 6.78
N VAL A 276 13.19 -17.04 5.56
CA VAL A 276 13.56 -16.27 4.36
C VAL A 276 12.54 -15.18 4.07
N PHE A 277 11.25 -15.49 4.23
CA PHE A 277 10.15 -14.54 3.99
C PHE A 277 10.15 -13.41 5.03
N GLN A 278 10.46 -13.72 6.29
CA GLN A 278 10.52 -12.73 7.37
C GLN A 278 11.72 -11.79 7.19
N TYR A 279 12.89 -12.32 6.82
CA TYR A 279 14.05 -11.50 6.45
C TYR A 279 13.74 -10.61 5.24
N GLY A 280 13.11 -11.15 4.20
CA GLY A 280 12.69 -10.39 3.02
C GLY A 280 11.71 -9.27 3.37
N PHE A 281 10.76 -9.54 4.27
CA PHE A 281 9.75 -8.59 4.70
C PHE A 281 10.40 -7.38 5.38
N VAL A 282 11.28 -7.64 6.35
CA VAL A 282 12.01 -6.58 7.08
C VAL A 282 12.95 -5.82 6.15
N ALA A 283 13.67 -6.51 5.26
CA ALA A 283 14.55 -5.85 4.30
C ALA A 283 13.80 -4.88 3.37
N LEU A 284 12.63 -5.28 2.86
CA LEU A 284 11.79 -4.42 2.01
C LEU A 284 11.15 -3.27 2.80
N ALA A 285 10.78 -3.48 4.06
CA ALA A 285 10.29 -2.42 4.93
C ALA A 285 11.36 -1.33 5.15
N ILE A 286 12.59 -1.76 5.44
CA ILE A 286 13.74 -0.85 5.62
C ILE A 286 14.06 -0.12 4.31
N LEU A 287 14.11 -0.83 3.19
CA LEU A 287 14.37 -0.22 1.87
C LEU A 287 13.32 0.83 1.52
N THR A 288 12.05 0.56 1.82
CA THR A 288 10.94 1.50 1.59
C THR A 288 11.08 2.74 2.46
N LEU A 289 11.48 2.57 3.73
CA LEU A 289 11.73 3.69 4.63
C LEU A 289 12.87 4.57 4.12
N PHE A 290 13.97 3.98 3.66
CA PHE A 290 15.06 4.72 3.02
C PHE A 290 14.62 5.44 1.74
N TYR A 291 13.83 4.78 0.89
CA TYR A 291 13.28 5.38 -0.31
C TYR A 291 12.48 6.66 0.00
N TYR A 292 11.61 6.61 1.01
CA TYR A 292 10.85 7.78 1.44
C TYR A 292 11.74 8.88 2.06
N ALA A 293 12.75 8.51 2.85
CA ALA A 293 13.70 9.48 3.42
C ALA A 293 14.53 10.20 2.36
N LEU A 294 15.01 9.48 1.33
CA LEU A 294 15.76 10.05 0.21
C LEU A 294 14.91 10.97 -0.67
N LEU A 295 13.68 10.55 -0.97
CA LEU A 295 12.76 11.33 -1.80
C LEU A 295 12.27 12.61 -1.13
N ASP A 296 12.20 12.65 0.20
CA ASP A 296 11.88 13.89 0.91
C ASP A 296 13.05 14.88 0.81
N GLY A 297 14.30 14.40 0.89
CA GLY A 297 15.50 15.22 0.70
C GLY A 297 15.62 15.82 -0.70
N GLU A 298 15.31 15.07 -1.76
CA GLU A 298 15.33 15.60 -3.14
C GLU A 298 14.20 16.60 -3.43
N ARG A 299 13.07 16.51 -2.72
CA ARG A 299 11.91 17.38 -2.93
C ARG A 299 11.97 18.66 -2.09
N GLY A 300 12.58 18.63 -0.90
CA GLY A 300 12.89 19.84 -0.11
C GLY A 300 13.75 20.84 -0.91
N ASN A 301 14.79 20.33 -1.60
CA ASN A 301 15.65 21.16 -2.46
C ASN A 301 14.94 21.75 -3.69
N ARG A 302 13.84 21.16 -4.17
CA ARG A 302 13.05 21.73 -5.29
C ARG A 302 12.04 22.79 -4.83
N GLN A 303 11.57 22.72 -3.59
CA GLN A 303 10.63 23.71 -3.05
C GLN A 303 11.31 25.03 -2.67
N GLU A 304 12.57 25.00 -2.21
CA GLU A 304 13.35 26.24 -1.93
C GLU A 304 13.72 27.04 -3.20
N GLY A 305 13.78 26.40 -4.37
CA GLY A 305 14.05 27.08 -5.65
C GLY A 305 12.83 27.73 -6.32
N SER A 306 11.61 27.52 -5.81
CA SER A 306 10.36 27.90 -6.49
C SER A 306 9.42 28.69 -5.55
N SER A 307 9.94 29.72 -4.89
CA SER A 307 9.14 30.59 -4.01
C SER A 307 8.27 31.62 -4.77
N SER A 308 7.94 31.39 -6.04
CA SER A 308 7.13 32.32 -6.86
C SER A 308 6.16 31.66 -7.85
N GLN A 309 5.93 30.35 -7.77
CA GLN A 309 4.84 29.70 -8.49
C GLN A 309 4.10 28.76 -7.54
N ILE A 310 2.78 28.86 -7.55
CA ILE A 310 1.85 28.15 -6.69
C ILE A 310 2.16 26.66 -6.77
N ASN A 311 2.61 26.11 -5.64
CA ASN A 311 3.11 24.75 -5.52
C ASN A 311 1.94 23.75 -5.56
N PHE A 312 1.59 23.30 -6.76
CA PHE A 312 0.72 22.14 -7.01
C PHE A 312 1.57 20.91 -7.22
N TRP A 313 1.75 20.07 -6.20
CA TRP A 313 2.19 18.68 -6.40
C TRP A 313 1.55 17.72 -5.36
N PHE A 314 0.55 17.00 -5.86
CA PHE A 314 0.09 15.63 -5.54
C PHE A 314 -0.60 15.29 -4.21
N ALA A 315 -1.87 14.88 -4.37
CA ALA A 315 -2.51 13.85 -3.56
C ALA A 315 -2.13 12.44 -4.05
N LEU A 316 -1.96 11.53 -3.09
CA LEU A 316 -2.19 10.09 -3.26
C LEU A 316 -3.67 9.83 -3.52
#